data_AF-A0A3B0RAG3-F1
#
_entry.id   AF-A0A3B0RAG3-F1
#
_cell.length_a   1.000
_cell.length_b   1.000
_cell.length_c   1.000
_cell.angle_alpha   90.00
_cell.angle_beta   90.00
_cell.angle_gamma   90.00
#
_symmetry.space_group_name_H-M   'P 1'
#
loop_
_entity.id
_entity.type
_entity.pdbx_description
1 polymer ?
#
loop_
_entity_poly.entity_id
_entity_poly.type
_entity_poly.pdbx_seq_one_letter_code
_entity_poly.pdbx_strand_id
1 'polypeptide(L)'
;MTNPPHIIDVRLSLVSCTPQATRVLTTLDASNRIRKLPELACEIRPDETVEQAIRRALGPNLCQHLTHIEQIETRSENQKLTIHVLGLVSDYSQFRLAATDWWPLFELFPWEDWRKAAPTAVSQILLPSLYRWAQQQSGRRKRHKTAIALLFADNNQPWACENLAARYVY
;
A
#
# COMPACT_ATOMS: atom_id res chain seq x y z
N MET A 1 -31.81 -24.75 -0.45
CA MET A 1 -30.34 -24.82 -0.59
C MET A 1 -29.79 -23.50 -0.11
N THR A 2 -29.22 -23.46 1.09
CA THR A 2 -28.53 -22.27 1.61
C THR A 2 -27.17 -22.18 0.93
N ASN A 3 -26.88 -21.07 0.25
CA ASN A 3 -25.53 -20.82 -0.28
C ASN A 3 -24.52 -20.96 0.86
N PRO A 4 -23.34 -21.58 0.62
CA PRO A 4 -22.28 -21.58 1.62
C PRO A 4 -21.95 -20.13 1.98
N PRO A 5 -21.73 -19.80 3.27
CA PRO A 5 -21.42 -18.43 3.66
C PRO A 5 -20.13 -18.00 2.96
N HIS A 6 -20.23 -16.96 2.13
CA HIS A 6 -19.05 -16.33 1.55
C HIS A 6 -18.23 -15.72 2.69
N ILE A 7 -16.99 -16.19 2.88
CA ILE A 7 -16.08 -15.61 3.87
C ILE A 7 -15.57 -14.30 3.30
N ILE A 8 -15.98 -13.18 3.90
CA ILE A 8 -15.47 -11.85 3.56
C ILE A 8 -14.45 -11.45 4.62
N ASP A 9 -13.24 -11.15 4.17
CA ASP A 9 -12.14 -10.66 4.99
C ASP A 9 -11.78 -9.24 4.58
N VAL A 10 -11.53 -8.38 5.56
CA VAL A 10 -11.22 -6.97 5.33
C VAL A 10 -9.82 -6.69 5.83
N ARG A 11 -8.97 -6.20 4.93
CA ARG A 11 -7.58 -5.85 5.24
C ARG A 11 -7.42 -4.35 5.19
N LEU A 12 -7.12 -3.75 6.34
CA LEU A 12 -7.03 -2.31 6.51
C LEU A 12 -5.58 -1.87 6.64
N SER A 13 -5.08 -1.19 5.60
CA SER A 13 -3.80 -0.50 5.62
C SER A 13 -4.01 0.92 6.16
N LEU A 14 -3.44 1.23 7.32
CA LEU A 14 -3.57 2.57 7.91
C LEU A 14 -2.31 3.38 7.71
N VAL A 15 -2.47 4.59 7.17
CA VAL A 15 -1.39 5.54 6.91
C VAL A 15 -1.70 6.86 7.61
N SER A 16 -0.69 7.47 8.20
CA SER A 16 -0.75 8.84 8.68
C SER A 16 0.32 9.67 7.99
N CYS A 17 -0.10 10.78 7.42
CA CYS A 17 0.77 11.67 6.66
C CYS A 17 0.84 13.03 7.37
N THR A 18 2.06 13.46 7.67
CA THR A 18 2.37 14.82 8.13
C THR A 18 3.36 15.44 7.15
N PRO A 19 3.53 16.78 7.15
CA PRO A 19 4.54 17.42 6.30
C PRO A 19 5.96 16.86 6.50
N GLN A 20 6.27 16.37 7.71
CA GLN A 20 7.60 15.89 8.07
C GLN A 20 7.76 14.37 7.87
N ALA A 21 6.70 13.59 8.02
CA ALA A 21 6.78 12.13 8.00
C ALA A 21 5.50 11.45 7.51
N THR A 22 5.68 10.37 6.77
CA THR A 22 4.64 9.39 6.46
C THR A 22 4.88 8.14 7.29
N ARG A 23 3.86 7.71 8.03
CA ARG A 23 3.89 6.52 8.88
C ARG A 23 2.81 5.54 8.46
N VAL A 24 3.10 4.25 8.59
CA VAL A 24 2.15 3.16 8.36
C VAL A 24 1.98 2.38 9.65
N LEU A 25 0.75 1.99 9.97
CA LEU A 25 0.51 1.11 11.10
C LEU A 25 0.99 -0.29 10.75
N THR A 26 1.81 -0.86 11.62
CA THR A 26 2.36 -2.21 11.46
C THR A 26 2.05 -3.05 12.68
N THR A 27 2.02 -4.37 12.50
CA THR A 27 2.10 -5.34 13.59
C THR A 27 3.35 -6.20 13.40
N LEU A 28 3.78 -6.87 14.47
CA LEU A 28 4.86 -7.84 14.40
C LEU A 28 4.28 -9.25 14.28
N ASP A 29 4.98 -10.12 13.57
CA ASP A 29 4.68 -11.54 13.57
C ASP A 29 4.95 -12.18 14.94
N ALA A 30 4.52 -13.44 15.12
CA ALA A 30 4.72 -14.15 16.39
C ALA A 30 6.19 -14.26 16.83
N SER A 31 7.15 -14.14 15.90
CA SER A 31 8.58 -14.13 16.21
C SER A 31 9.12 -12.76 16.61
N ASN A 32 8.32 -11.69 16.53
CA ASN A 32 8.72 -10.29 16.71
C ASN A 32 9.85 -9.83 15.76
N ARG A 33 9.98 -10.44 14.58
CA ARG A 33 11.06 -10.12 13.63
C ARG A 33 10.56 -9.50 12.34
N ILE A 34 9.35 -9.83 11.93
CA ILE A 34 8.79 -9.41 10.64
C ILE A 34 7.64 -8.46 10.89
N ARG A 35 7.78 -7.23 10.40
CA ARG A 35 6.67 -6.28 10.35
C ARG A 35 5.70 -6.65 9.24
N LYS A 36 4.41 -6.58 9.55
CA LYS A 36 3.31 -6.86 8.62
C LYS A 36 2.28 -5.74 8.73
N LEU A 37 1.44 -5.64 7.71
CA LEU A 37 0.23 -4.83 7.81
C LEU A 37 -0.73 -5.49 8.81
N PRO A 38 -1.40 -4.72 9.68
CA PRO A 38 -2.38 -5.26 10.60
C PRO A 38 -3.59 -5.80 9.81
N GLU A 39 -4.14 -6.91 10.29
CA GLU A 39 -5.42 -7.40 9.82
C GLU A 39 -6.51 -6.83 10.74
N LEU A 40 -7.56 -6.25 10.16
CA LEU A 40 -8.72 -5.80 10.91
C LEU A 40 -9.85 -6.79 10.72
N ALA A 41 -10.08 -7.64 11.71
CA ALA A 41 -11.26 -8.49 11.71
C ALA A 41 -12.51 -7.62 11.91
N CYS A 42 -13.32 -7.47 10.85
CA CYS A 42 -14.67 -6.91 10.96
C CYS A 42 -15.66 -7.79 10.18
N GLU A 43 -16.71 -8.22 10.87
CA GLU A 43 -17.89 -8.81 10.23
C GLU A 43 -18.64 -7.71 9.48
N ILE A 44 -19.08 -7.99 8.24
CA ILE A 44 -19.95 -7.08 7.47
C ILE A 44 -21.39 -7.57 7.58
N ARG A 45 -22.26 -6.75 8.16
CA ARG A 45 -23.70 -6.98 8.32
C ARG A 45 -24.45 -6.73 7.01
N PRO A 46 -25.61 -7.38 6.78
CA PRO A 46 -26.35 -7.23 5.52
C PRO A 46 -26.77 -5.80 5.16
N ASP A 47 -26.95 -4.94 6.16
CA ASP A 47 -27.42 -3.57 6.06
C ASP A 47 -26.30 -2.52 6.14
N GLU A 48 -25.03 -2.94 6.15
CA GLU A 48 -23.90 -2.03 6.30
C GLU A 48 -22.92 -2.07 5.11
N THR A 49 -22.27 -0.94 4.87
CA THR A 49 -21.14 -0.83 3.95
C THR A 49 -19.85 -1.30 4.61
N VAL A 50 -18.82 -1.60 3.81
CA VAL A 50 -17.46 -1.93 4.32
C VAL A 50 -16.94 -0.82 5.25
N GLU A 51 -17.16 0.44 4.90
CA GLU A 51 -16.76 1.58 5.74
C GLU A 51 -17.51 1.59 7.08
N GLN A 52 -18.82 1.34 7.08
CA GLN A 52 -19.59 1.26 8.32
C GLN A 52 -19.11 0.10 9.21
N ALA A 53 -18.81 -1.06 8.62
CA ALA A 53 -18.25 -2.21 9.32
C ALA A 53 -16.90 -1.89 9.97
N ILE A 54 -15.99 -1.24 9.24
CA ILE A 54 -14.67 -0.81 9.73
C ILE A 54 -14.82 0.20 10.88
N ARG A 55 -15.63 1.24 10.71
CA ARG A 55 -15.84 2.28 11.75
C ARG A 55 -16.45 1.68 13.01
N ARG A 56 -17.38 0.75 12.87
CA ARG A 56 -17.97 0.00 14.00
C ARG A 56 -16.92 -0.86 14.71
N ALA A 57 -16.10 -1.59 13.97
CA ALA A 57 -15.05 -2.45 14.55
C ALA A 57 -13.98 -1.66 15.30
N LEU A 58 -13.63 -0.46 14.81
CA LEU A 58 -12.69 0.45 15.48
C LEU A 58 -13.29 1.14 16.72
N GLY A 59 -14.62 1.30 16.76
CA GLY A 59 -15.32 2.01 17.81
C GLY A 59 -15.14 3.54 17.77
N PRO A 60 -15.92 4.29 18.56
CA PRO A 60 -16.03 5.75 18.44
C PRO A 60 -14.71 6.49 18.66
N ASN A 61 -13.89 6.01 19.61
CA ASN A 61 -12.64 6.68 20.00
C ASN A 61 -11.56 6.63 18.93
N LEU A 62 -11.47 5.53 18.17
CA LEU A 62 -10.48 5.40 17.10
C LEU A 62 -11.03 5.91 15.78
N CYS A 63 -12.32 5.69 15.50
CA CYS A 63 -12.91 6.07 14.23
C CYS A 63 -12.96 7.60 14.00
N GLN A 64 -12.99 8.41 15.06
CA GLN A 64 -12.90 9.88 14.94
C GLN A 64 -11.57 10.35 14.33
N HIS A 65 -10.51 9.55 14.44
CA HIS A 65 -9.20 9.87 13.86
C HIS A 65 -9.03 9.30 12.43
N LEU A 66 -9.93 8.42 12.00
CA LEU A 66 -9.96 7.84 10.64
C LEU A 66 -10.72 8.79 9.70
N THR A 67 -9.97 9.66 9.03
CA THR A 67 -10.51 10.78 8.25
C THR A 67 -10.88 10.40 6.83
N HIS A 68 -10.25 9.37 6.27
CA HIS A 68 -10.52 8.89 4.93
C HIS A 68 -10.42 7.37 4.87
N ILE A 69 -11.24 6.76 4.02
CA ILE A 69 -11.27 5.32 3.76
C ILE A 69 -11.49 5.15 2.25
N GLU A 70 -10.63 4.37 1.61
CA GLU A 70 -10.72 4.06 0.19
C GLU A 70 -10.48 2.56 -0.04
N GLN A 71 -11.37 1.93 -0.79
CA GLN A 71 -11.15 0.55 -1.23
C GLN A 71 -10.15 0.55 -2.38
N ILE A 72 -9.07 -0.21 -2.24
CA ILE A 72 -7.98 -0.26 -3.22
C ILE A 72 -7.99 -1.52 -4.07
N GLU A 73 -8.49 -2.64 -3.54
CA GLU A 73 -8.55 -3.91 -4.24
C GLU A 73 -9.65 -4.78 -3.65
N THR A 74 -10.28 -5.58 -4.53
CA THR A 74 -11.09 -6.73 -4.12
C THR A 74 -10.55 -7.97 -4.82
N ARG A 75 -10.18 -8.98 -4.04
CA ARG A 75 -9.65 -10.25 -4.55
C ARG A 75 -10.55 -11.40 -4.12
N SER A 76 -10.85 -12.30 -5.05
CA SER A 76 -11.59 -13.54 -4.79
C SER A 76 -10.70 -14.74 -5.05
N GLU A 77 -10.50 -15.59 -4.05
CA GLU A 77 -9.66 -16.79 -4.14
C GLU A 77 -10.18 -17.88 -3.20
N ASN A 78 -10.26 -19.13 -3.66
CA ASN A 78 -10.70 -20.28 -2.84
C ASN A 78 -12.02 -20.04 -2.07
N GLN A 79 -13.01 -19.42 -2.73
CA GLN A 79 -14.32 -19.07 -2.13
C GLN A 79 -14.25 -18.01 -1.00
N LYS A 80 -13.08 -17.39 -0.79
CA LYS A 80 -12.88 -16.26 0.12
C LYS A 80 -12.78 -14.96 -0.67
N LEU A 81 -13.57 -13.96 -0.27
CA LEU A 81 -13.47 -12.59 -0.76
C LEU A 81 -12.62 -11.79 0.21
N THR A 82 -11.55 -11.15 -0.28
CA THR A 82 -10.72 -10.25 0.52
C THR A 82 -10.84 -8.84 -0.04
N ILE A 83 -11.22 -7.90 0.81
CA ILE A 83 -11.36 -6.48 0.47
C ILE A 83 -10.21 -5.73 1.12
N HIS A 84 -9.36 -5.12 0.31
CA HIS A 84 -8.26 -4.28 0.77
C HIS A 84 -8.69 -2.83 0.79
N VAL A 85 -8.48 -2.19 1.93
CA VAL A 85 -8.90 -0.83 2.22
C VAL A 85 -7.70 -0.03 2.73
N LEU A 86 -7.52 1.17 2.18
CA LEU A 86 -6.60 2.18 2.68
C LEU A 86 -7.36 3.14 3.60
N GLY A 87 -6.83 3.39 4.79
CA GLY A 87 -7.35 4.39 5.70
C GLY A 87 -6.33 5.48 6.03
N LEU A 88 -6.76 6.74 6.04
CA LEU A 88 -5.93 7.86 6.48
C LEU A 88 -6.26 8.26 7.92
N VAL A 89 -5.22 8.36 8.75
CA VAL A 89 -5.33 8.72 10.17
C VAL A 89 -4.74 10.11 10.39
N SER A 90 -5.54 11.00 10.97
CA SER A 90 -5.15 12.40 11.22
C SER A 90 -4.14 12.55 12.36
N ASP A 91 -4.35 11.83 13.46
CA ASP A 91 -3.47 11.83 14.62
C ASP A 91 -3.06 10.40 14.97
N TYR A 92 -1.90 9.99 14.45
CA TYR A 92 -1.37 8.67 14.75
C TYR A 92 -0.99 8.51 16.21
N SER A 93 -0.81 9.56 17.02
CA SER A 93 -0.48 9.44 18.44
C SER A 93 -1.67 8.95 19.28
N GLN A 94 -2.89 9.33 18.87
CA GLN A 94 -4.15 8.95 19.51
C GLN A 94 -4.75 7.66 18.92
N PHE A 95 -4.27 7.22 17.75
CA PHE A 95 -4.70 5.96 17.15
C PHE A 95 -3.81 4.80 17.59
N ARG A 96 -4.30 3.96 18.52
CA ARG A 96 -3.59 2.80 19.08
C ARG A 96 -4.43 1.54 19.00
N LEU A 97 -4.05 0.61 18.13
CA LEU A 97 -4.59 -0.75 18.12
C LEU A 97 -3.67 -1.69 18.92
N ALA A 98 -4.25 -2.71 19.55
CA ALA A 98 -3.49 -3.68 20.33
C ALA A 98 -2.43 -4.38 19.46
N ALA A 99 -1.22 -4.58 20.01
CA ALA A 99 -0.09 -5.20 19.31
C ALA A 99 0.27 -4.56 17.95
N THR A 100 0.08 -3.23 17.83
CA THR A 100 0.49 -2.47 16.65
C THR A 100 1.40 -1.29 17.00
N ASP A 101 2.16 -0.83 16.01
CA ASP A 101 3.05 0.31 16.12
C ASP A 101 3.13 1.10 14.81
N TRP A 102 3.26 2.43 14.92
CA TRP A 102 3.34 3.35 13.80
C TRP A 102 4.78 3.52 13.33
N TRP A 103 5.11 2.87 12.21
CA TRP A 103 6.46 2.85 11.69
C TRP A 103 6.66 3.87 10.55
N PRO A 104 7.82 4.54 10.45
CA PRO A 104 8.14 5.39 9.30
C PRO A 104 8.09 4.59 7.99
N LEU A 105 7.25 5.00 7.04
CA LEU A 105 7.03 4.26 5.80
C LEU A 105 8.33 4.07 5.01
N PHE A 106 9.15 5.13 4.94
CA PHE A 106 10.39 5.13 4.18
C PHE A 106 11.56 4.41 4.88
N GLU A 107 11.39 3.94 6.12
CA GLU A 107 12.33 2.97 6.70
C GLU A 107 12.03 1.55 6.23
N LEU A 108 10.77 1.23 5.89
CA LEU A 108 10.39 -0.06 5.30
C LEU A 108 10.69 -0.10 3.81
N PHE A 109 10.47 1.01 3.12
CA PHE A 109 10.63 1.15 1.68
C PHE A 109 11.56 2.31 1.34
N PRO A 110 12.85 2.25 1.72
CA PRO A 110 13.79 3.35 1.51
C PRO A 110 14.02 3.70 0.04
N TRP A 111 13.74 2.77 -0.88
CA TRP A 111 13.81 3.01 -2.32
C TRP A 111 12.61 3.79 -2.88
N GLU A 112 11.59 4.07 -2.07
CA GLU A 112 10.41 4.87 -2.45
C GLU A 112 10.50 6.33 -1.98
N ASP A 113 11.53 6.73 -1.23
CA ASP A 113 11.67 8.13 -0.76
C ASP A 113 12.33 9.04 -1.82
N TRP A 114 11.54 9.49 -2.79
CA TRP A 114 11.98 10.37 -3.88
C TRP A 114 11.80 11.86 -3.59
N ARG A 115 11.43 12.24 -2.36
CA ARG A 115 11.02 13.62 -2.01
C ARG A 115 12.16 14.64 -2.15
N LYS A 116 13.42 14.20 -1.97
CA LYS A 116 14.61 15.07 -2.08
C LYS A 116 15.41 14.80 -3.35
N ALA A 117 15.67 13.53 -3.64
CA ALA A 117 16.42 13.06 -4.79
C ALA A 117 16.13 11.56 -5.01
N ALA A 118 16.58 11.01 -6.13
CA ALA A 118 16.51 9.58 -6.39
C ALA A 118 17.26 8.80 -5.28
N PRO A 119 16.65 7.79 -4.65
CA PRO A 119 17.31 6.98 -3.62
C PRO A 119 18.59 6.32 -4.14
N THR A 120 19.65 6.29 -3.32
CA THR A 120 20.97 5.77 -3.72
C THR A 120 20.93 4.35 -4.24
N ALA A 121 20.17 3.46 -3.58
CA ALA A 121 20.00 2.08 -4.04
C ALA A 121 19.36 2.03 -5.44
N VAL A 122 18.44 2.95 -5.74
CA VAL A 122 17.81 3.00 -7.06
C VAL A 122 18.77 3.56 -8.10
N SER A 123 19.37 4.72 -7.84
CA SER A 123 20.19 5.43 -8.81
C SER A 123 21.53 4.74 -9.09
N GLN A 124 22.16 4.11 -8.10
CA GLN A 124 23.48 3.50 -8.24
C GLN A 124 23.44 1.99 -8.55
N ILE A 125 22.37 1.28 -8.19
CA ILE A 125 22.31 -0.19 -8.32
C ILE A 125 21.20 -0.61 -9.26
N LEU A 126 19.95 -0.25 -8.94
CA LEU A 126 18.78 -0.76 -9.67
C LEU A 126 18.72 -0.23 -11.10
N LEU A 127 18.74 1.09 -11.31
CA LEU A 127 18.63 1.71 -12.62
C LEU A 127 19.73 1.26 -13.59
N PRO A 128 21.03 1.28 -13.22
CA PRO A 128 22.09 0.78 -14.10
C PRO A 128 21.89 -0.69 -14.50
N SER A 129 21.44 -1.52 -13.55
CA SER A 129 21.20 -2.95 -13.80
C SER A 129 20.02 -3.17 -14.75
N LEU A 130 18.93 -2.43 -14.55
CA LEU A 130 17.76 -2.47 -15.44
C LEU A 130 18.10 -1.99 -16.86
N TYR A 131 18.87 -0.92 -17.01
CA TYR A 131 19.27 -0.45 -18.33
C TYR A 131 20.21 -1.43 -19.04
N ARG A 132 21.14 -2.07 -18.31
CA ARG A 132 21.99 -3.13 -18.85
C ARG A 132 21.16 -4.32 -19.32
N TRP A 133 20.21 -4.77 -18.49
CA TRP A 133 19.28 -5.83 -18.86
C TRP A 133 18.47 -5.46 -20.12
N ALA A 134 17.91 -4.24 -20.17
CA ALA A 134 17.14 -3.76 -21.32
C ALA A 134 17.97 -3.69 -22.60
N GLN A 135 19.27 -3.38 -22.52
CA GLN A 135 20.18 -3.40 -23.67
C GLN A 135 20.29 -4.79 -24.30
N GLN A 136 20.24 -5.84 -23.48
CA GLN A 136 20.40 -7.23 -23.90
C GLN A 136 19.12 -7.81 -24.54
N GLN A 137 17.97 -7.16 -24.39
CA GLN A 137 16.70 -7.64 -24.98
C GLN A 137 16.60 -7.28 -26.47
N SER A 138 16.84 -8.26 -27.34
CA SER A 138 16.67 -8.11 -28.80
C SER A 138 15.20 -7.83 -29.16
N GLY A 139 14.96 -6.92 -30.12
CA GLY A 139 13.62 -6.54 -30.58
C GLY A 139 12.76 -5.73 -29.60
N ARG A 140 13.04 -5.74 -28.29
CA ARG A 140 12.25 -5.04 -27.25
C ARG A 140 13.00 -3.98 -26.46
N ARG A 141 14.30 -3.77 -26.73
CA ARG A 141 15.17 -2.77 -26.08
C ARG A 141 14.50 -1.40 -25.88
N LYS A 142 13.94 -0.81 -26.94
CA LYS A 142 13.33 0.53 -26.88
C LYS A 142 12.15 0.55 -25.91
N ARG A 143 11.24 -0.43 -26.00
CA ARG A 143 10.10 -0.58 -25.08
C ARG A 143 10.56 -0.68 -23.63
N HIS A 144 11.54 -1.52 -23.33
CA HIS A 144 12.03 -1.68 -21.96
C HIS A 144 12.72 -0.41 -21.43
N LYS A 145 13.54 0.27 -22.25
CA LYS A 145 14.13 1.55 -21.83
C LYS A 145 13.09 2.62 -21.54
N THR A 146 12.03 2.70 -22.34
CA THR A 146 10.90 3.60 -22.11
C THR A 146 10.15 3.24 -20.83
N ALA A 147 9.89 1.95 -20.59
CA ALA A 147 9.23 1.50 -19.36
C ALA A 147 10.05 1.86 -18.11
N ILE A 148 11.37 1.65 -18.14
CA ILE A 148 12.27 2.03 -17.03
C ILE A 148 12.19 3.55 -16.79
N ALA A 149 12.29 4.37 -17.85
CA ALA A 149 12.21 5.83 -17.72
C ALA A 149 10.89 6.28 -17.08
N LEU A 150 9.76 5.71 -17.51
CA LEU A 150 8.43 6.03 -16.98
C LEU A 150 8.24 5.58 -15.52
N LEU A 151 8.73 4.39 -15.16
CA LEU A 151 8.58 3.84 -13.81
C LEU A 151 9.41 4.63 -12.78
N PHE A 152 10.61 5.08 -13.16
CA PHE A 152 11.59 5.66 -12.23
C PHE A 152 11.84 7.16 -12.41
N ALA A 153 10.97 7.87 -13.14
CA ALA A 153 11.11 9.29 -13.42
C ALA A 153 12.45 9.69 -14.09
N ASP A 154 13.03 8.80 -14.91
CA ASP A 154 14.38 8.97 -15.46
C ASP A 154 14.35 9.46 -16.92
N ASN A 155 15.49 9.93 -17.45
CA ASN A 155 15.63 10.42 -18.83
C ASN A 155 14.60 11.51 -19.21
N ASN A 156 14.41 12.50 -18.33
CA ASN A 156 13.45 13.60 -18.50
C ASN A 156 11.99 13.15 -18.69
N GLN A 157 11.63 12.00 -18.14
CA GLN A 157 10.24 11.52 -18.08
C GLN A 157 9.73 11.63 -16.64
N PRO A 158 9.39 12.84 -16.13
CA PRO A 158 8.96 12.99 -14.75
C PRO A 158 7.69 12.18 -14.48
N TRP A 159 7.49 11.84 -13.21
CA TRP A 159 6.24 11.23 -12.78
C TRP A 159 5.06 12.16 -13.02
N ALA A 160 4.19 11.78 -13.96
CA ALA A 160 2.89 12.38 -14.15
C ALA A 160 1.81 11.44 -13.59
N CYS A 161 0.86 11.98 -12.82
CA CYS A 161 -0.28 11.22 -12.31
C CYS A 161 -1.11 10.59 -13.44
N GLU A 162 -1.17 11.25 -14.59
CA GLU A 162 -1.82 10.76 -15.82
C GLU A 162 -1.23 9.42 -16.31
N ASN A 163 0.05 9.17 -16.00
CA ASN A 163 0.75 7.95 -16.39
C ASN A 163 0.72 6.86 -15.32
N LEU A 164 0.01 7.04 -14.20
CA LEU A 164 -0.02 6.06 -13.10
C LEU A 164 -0.53 4.70 -13.59
N ALA A 165 -1.62 4.68 -14.36
CA ALA A 165 -2.17 3.45 -14.93
C ALA A 165 -1.19 2.75 -15.88
N ALA A 166 -0.45 3.52 -16.69
CA ALA A 166 0.53 2.97 -17.62
C ALA A 166 1.68 2.24 -16.91
N ARG A 167 1.97 2.54 -15.64
CA ARG A 167 3.02 1.86 -14.87
C ARG A 167 2.71 0.40 -14.53
N TYR A 168 1.43 0.05 -14.42
CA TYR A 168 1.01 -1.30 -14.03
C TYR A 168 0.66 -2.22 -15.21
N VAL A 169 0.87 -1.75 -16.45
CA VAL A 169 0.47 -2.45 -17.68
C VAL A 169 1.68 -3.00 -18.47
N TYR A 170 2.92 -2.82 -17.97
CA TYR A 170 4.14 -3.16 -18.71
C TYR A 170 4.61 -4.61 -18.66
#